data_AF-A0A1G2F3C8-F1
#
_entry.id   AF-A0A1G2F3C8-F1
#
_cell.length_a   1.000
_cell.length_b   1.000
_cell.length_c   1.000
_cell.angle_alpha   90.00
_cell.angle_beta   90.00
_cell.angle_gamma   90.00
#
_symmetry.space_group_name_H-M   'P 1'
#
loop_
_entity.id
_entity.type
_entity.pdbx_description
1 polymer ?
#
loop_
_entity_poly.entity_id
_entity_poly.type
_entity_poly.pdbx_seq_one_letter_code
_entity_poly.pdbx_strand_id
1 'polypeptide(L)'
;MRQERLIQLSPSSLSLYLECPKCFWLYKEKGIHRPKQTFALQNNFDAILKKYFDKFREMNKIPPELNGKIEGELFKNQELLNKWRNALNPALIYKHPEYNFMLVGGIDDCLFDGEYYIPIDFKTTGSNNFHFNSERYYQHQLDIYNFLLESNGYKTKKIAYLVYYKPEEVIANGVIQFQIAVKKMGTSDERAKKLFEEGIKTLQGPAPKSHSECQYCSWGNENI
;
A
#
# COMPACT_ATOMS: atom_id res chain seq x y z
N MET A 1 14.85 -17.81 26.77
CA MET A 1 14.89 -16.46 26.16
C MET A 1 14.51 -16.62 24.69
N ARG A 2 13.35 -16.11 24.25
CA ARG A 2 13.00 -16.12 22.82
C ARG A 2 14.05 -15.25 22.12
N GLN A 3 14.72 -15.80 21.10
CA GLN A 3 15.56 -15.01 20.21
C GLN A 3 14.71 -13.83 19.71
N GLU A 4 15.13 -12.60 19.96
CA GLU A 4 14.38 -11.41 19.56
C GLU A 4 14.35 -11.37 18.03
N ARG A 5 13.29 -11.94 17.46
CA ARG A 5 13.02 -11.93 16.03
C ARG A 5 12.62 -10.52 15.64
N LEU A 6 13.28 -9.96 14.64
CA LEU A 6 12.87 -8.70 14.04
C LEU A 6 11.56 -8.90 13.28
N ILE A 7 10.50 -8.22 13.71
CA ILE A 7 9.17 -8.36 13.12
C ILE A 7 8.93 -7.23 12.12
N GLN A 8 8.69 -7.62 10.87
CA GLN A 8 8.36 -6.69 9.79
C GLN A 8 6.85 -6.48 9.69
N LEU A 9 6.40 -5.23 9.77
CA LEU A 9 5.04 -4.79 9.46
C LEU A 9 5.04 -4.03 8.13
N SER A 10 3.95 -4.18 7.38
CA SER A 10 3.71 -3.56 6.07
C SER A 10 2.27 -3.06 5.98
N PRO A 11 1.92 -2.19 5.00
CA PRO A 11 0.55 -1.76 4.77
C PRO A 11 -0.45 -2.91 4.75
N SER A 12 -0.17 -3.99 4.01
CA SER A 12 -1.07 -5.15 3.95
C SER A 12 -1.25 -5.85 5.29
N SER A 13 -0.19 -5.96 6.10
CA SER A 13 -0.32 -6.56 7.44
C SER A 13 -1.07 -5.65 8.42
N LEU A 14 -0.96 -4.33 8.26
CA LEU A 14 -1.70 -3.37 9.08
C LEU A 14 -3.16 -3.24 8.61
N SER A 15 -3.45 -3.44 7.32
CA SER A 15 -4.82 -3.65 6.84
C SER A 15 -5.43 -4.86 7.53
N LEU A 16 -4.70 -5.99 7.62
CA LEU A 16 -5.18 -7.17 8.33
C LEU A 16 -5.42 -6.88 9.82
N TYR A 17 -4.58 -6.06 10.45
CA TYR A 17 -4.81 -5.60 11.83
C TYR A 17 -6.11 -4.81 11.97
N LEU A 18 -6.35 -3.83 11.10
CA LEU A 18 -7.57 -3.03 11.09
C LEU A 18 -8.82 -3.88 10.84
N GLU A 19 -8.72 -4.92 10.02
CA GLU A 19 -9.82 -5.86 9.79
C GLU A 19 -10.04 -6.81 10.97
N CYS A 20 -8.98 -7.31 11.60
CA CYS A 20 -9.05 -8.18 12.77
C CYS A 20 -7.70 -8.29 13.50
N PRO A 21 -7.58 -7.71 14.70
CA PRO A 21 -6.37 -7.80 15.52
C PRO A 21 -5.95 -9.24 15.84
N LYS A 22 -6.91 -10.16 16.03
CA LYS A 22 -6.62 -11.58 16.30
C LYS A 22 -5.98 -12.26 15.08
N CYS A 23 -6.53 -12.10 13.89
CA CYS A 23 -5.95 -12.68 12.68
C CYS A 23 -4.56 -12.11 12.39
N PHE A 24 -4.37 -10.81 12.65
CA PHE A 24 -3.05 -10.18 12.55
C PHE A 24 -2.05 -10.78 13.54
N TRP A 25 -2.44 -10.95 14.81
CA TRP A 25 -1.60 -11.58 15.84
C TRP A 25 -1.25 -13.01 15.46
N LEU A 26 -2.23 -13.82 15.05
CA LEU A 26 -2.01 -15.20 14.59
C LEU A 26 -1.06 -15.28 13.39
N TYR A 27 -1.18 -14.36 12.44
CA TYR A 27 -0.28 -14.29 11.30
C TYR A 27 1.15 -13.99 11.73
N LYS A 28 1.38 -12.95 12.54
CA LYS A 28 2.73 -12.49 12.89
C LYS A 28 3.42 -13.37 13.94
N GLU A 29 2.69 -13.79 14.98
CA GLU A 29 3.24 -14.59 16.07
C GLU A 29 3.26 -16.10 15.77
N LYS A 30 2.22 -16.62 15.10
CA LYS A 30 2.05 -18.07 14.89
C LYS A 30 2.26 -18.52 13.45
N GLY A 31 2.37 -17.59 12.49
CA GLY A 31 2.42 -17.94 11.07
C GLY A 31 1.12 -18.56 10.56
N ILE A 32 0.00 -18.39 11.29
CA ILE A 32 -1.31 -18.91 10.89
C ILE A 32 -1.98 -17.88 9.99
N HIS A 33 -2.19 -18.24 8.73
CA HIS A 33 -2.77 -17.36 7.73
C HIS A 33 -4.27 -17.62 7.57
N ARG A 34 -5.01 -16.56 7.24
CA ARG A 34 -6.34 -16.71 6.64
C ARG A 34 -6.21 -17.49 5.32
N PRO A 35 -7.26 -18.22 4.90
CA PRO A 35 -7.32 -18.77 3.54
C PRO A 35 -6.94 -17.73 2.49
N LYS A 36 -6.04 -18.08 1.59
CA LYS A 36 -5.45 -17.14 0.64
C LYS A 36 -6.48 -16.70 -0.40
N GLN A 37 -6.84 -15.43 -0.40
CA GLN A 37 -7.58 -14.81 -1.51
C GLN A 37 -6.64 -14.58 -2.69
N THR A 38 -7.13 -14.79 -3.92
CA THR A 38 -6.31 -14.60 -5.12
C THR A 38 -6.53 -13.19 -5.68
N PHE A 39 -5.44 -12.46 -5.85
CA PHE A 39 -5.43 -11.13 -6.48
C PHE A 39 -4.62 -11.14 -7.79
N ALA A 40 -4.56 -12.29 -8.46
CA ALA A 40 -3.68 -12.50 -9.60
C ALA A 40 -3.96 -11.51 -10.75
N LEU A 41 -5.23 -11.22 -11.02
CA LEU A 41 -5.62 -10.26 -12.05
C LEU A 41 -5.19 -8.83 -11.67
N GLN A 42 -5.47 -8.41 -10.43
CA GLN A 42 -5.11 -7.09 -9.93
C GLN A 42 -3.60 -6.89 -9.90
N ASN A 43 -2.85 -7.88 -9.44
CA ASN A 43 -1.38 -7.85 -9.41
C ASN A 43 -0.79 -7.81 -10.82
N ASN A 44 -1.35 -8.57 -11.76
CA ASN A 44 -0.92 -8.51 -13.16
C ASN A 44 -1.23 -7.15 -13.78
N PHE A 45 -2.39 -6.57 -13.48
CA PHE A 45 -2.78 -5.27 -13.99
C PHE A 45 -1.89 -4.15 -13.43
N ASP A 46 -1.59 -4.19 -12.13
CA ASP A 46 -0.61 -3.31 -11.50
C ASP A 46 0.78 -3.38 -12.18
N ALA A 47 1.28 -4.58 -12.46
CA ALA A 47 2.53 -4.76 -13.20
C ALA A 47 2.48 -4.19 -14.64
N ILE A 48 1.32 -4.26 -15.31
CA ILE A 48 1.11 -3.65 -16.63
C ILE A 48 1.12 -2.12 -16.51
N LEU A 49 0.43 -1.56 -15.51
CA LEU A 49 0.39 -0.11 -15.27
C LEU A 49 1.77 0.45 -14.95
N LYS A 50 2.57 -0.23 -14.12
CA LYS A 50 3.96 0.14 -13.83
C LYS A 50 4.79 0.27 -15.11
N LYS A 51 4.71 -0.73 -16.00
CA LYS A 51 5.39 -0.69 -17.31
C LYS A 51 4.86 0.41 -18.23
N TYR A 52 3.56 0.69 -18.17
CA TYR A 52 2.94 1.77 -18.93
C TYR A 52 3.48 3.13 -18.47
N PHE A 53 3.56 3.38 -17.16
CA PHE A 53 4.18 4.60 -16.60
C PHE A 53 5.67 4.69 -16.94
N ASP A 54 6.40 3.56 -16.90
CA ASP A 54 7.81 3.51 -17.28
C ASP A 54 8.06 4.01 -18.71
N LYS A 55 7.23 3.62 -19.68
CA LYS A 55 7.30 4.14 -21.06
C LYS A 55 7.12 5.65 -21.12
N PHE A 56 6.17 6.20 -20.35
CA PHE A 56 5.96 7.65 -20.29
C PHE A 56 7.14 8.38 -19.64
N ARG A 57 7.73 7.78 -18.60
CA ARG A 57 8.91 8.32 -17.93
C ARG A 57 10.11 8.39 -18.85
N GLU A 58 10.36 7.36 -19.66
CA GLU A 58 11.43 7.35 -20.68
C GLU A 58 11.27 8.49 -21.70
N MET A 59 10.03 8.86 -22.02
CA MET A 59 9.71 9.98 -22.91
C MET A 59 9.72 11.35 -22.22
N ASN A 60 10.01 11.43 -20.92
CA ASN A 60 9.80 12.63 -20.08
C ASN A 60 8.38 13.21 -20.22
N LYS A 61 7.38 12.32 -20.24
CA LYS A 61 5.95 12.67 -20.32
C LYS A 61 5.20 12.06 -19.14
N ILE A 62 4.00 12.55 -18.88
CA ILE A 62 3.02 11.89 -18.02
C ILE A 62 1.98 11.18 -18.89
N PRO A 63 1.38 10.08 -18.41
CA PRO A 63 0.24 9.47 -19.09
C PRO A 63 -0.86 10.51 -19.37
N PRO A 64 -1.42 10.57 -20.60
CA PRO A 64 -2.34 11.63 -21.00
C PRO A 64 -3.57 11.74 -20.09
N GLU A 65 -4.01 10.62 -19.53
CA GLU A 65 -5.15 10.56 -18.60
C GLU A 65 -4.92 11.33 -17.29
N LEU A 66 -3.67 11.65 -16.94
CA LEU A 66 -3.27 12.37 -15.72
C LEU A 66 -3.06 13.88 -15.97
N ASN A 67 -3.05 14.34 -17.22
CA ASN A 67 -2.83 15.75 -17.55
C ASN A 67 -3.80 16.66 -16.79
N GLY A 68 -3.24 17.65 -16.09
CA GLY A 68 -4.02 18.61 -15.29
C GLY A 68 -4.65 18.06 -14.01
N LYS A 69 -4.40 16.78 -13.66
CA LYS A 69 -4.94 16.11 -12.45
C LYS A 69 -3.89 15.85 -11.37
N ILE A 70 -2.61 15.92 -11.73
CA ILE A 70 -1.46 15.71 -10.84
C ILE A 70 -0.53 16.91 -10.85
N GLU A 71 0.34 17.00 -9.84
CA GLU A 71 1.42 17.98 -9.76
C GLU A 71 2.79 17.30 -9.84
N GLY A 72 3.75 17.96 -10.49
CA GLY A 72 5.09 17.41 -10.73
C GLY A 72 5.17 16.51 -11.97
N GLU A 73 6.36 15.95 -12.18
CA GLU A 73 6.69 15.03 -13.27
C GLU A 73 6.89 13.61 -12.72
N LEU A 74 6.87 12.58 -13.58
CA LEU A 74 7.28 11.24 -13.15
C LEU A 74 8.72 11.27 -12.61
N PHE A 75 8.95 10.68 -11.44
CA PHE A 75 10.28 10.65 -10.82
C PHE A 75 11.29 9.94 -11.72
N LYS A 76 12.37 10.64 -12.10
CA LYS A 76 13.26 10.24 -13.21
C LYS A 76 14.18 9.06 -12.91
N ASN A 77 14.55 8.84 -11.65
CA ASN A 77 15.47 7.76 -11.30
C ASN A 77 14.75 6.40 -11.27
N GLN A 78 14.68 5.73 -12.42
CA GLN A 78 14.03 4.43 -12.59
C GLN A 78 14.66 3.34 -11.71
N GLU A 79 15.99 3.34 -11.55
CA GLU A 79 16.68 2.32 -10.74
C GLU A 79 16.26 2.41 -9.27
N LEU A 80 16.22 3.62 -8.73
CA LEU A 80 15.77 3.86 -7.37
C LEU A 80 14.27 3.57 -7.21
N LEU A 81 13.44 3.96 -8.17
CA LEU A 81 12.02 3.64 -8.17
C LEU A 81 11.78 2.11 -8.19
N ASN A 82 12.57 1.35 -8.95
CA ASN A 82 12.49 -0.10 -8.97
C ASN A 82 12.84 -0.72 -7.60
N LYS A 83 13.81 -0.13 -6.87
CA LYS A 83 14.11 -0.52 -5.49
C LYS A 83 12.94 -0.21 -4.55
N TRP A 84 12.29 0.93 -4.70
CA TRP A 84 11.10 1.29 -3.92
C TRP A 84 9.89 0.41 -4.23
N ARG A 85 9.69 -0.02 -5.48
CA ARG A 85 8.59 -0.91 -5.90
C ARG A 85 8.74 -2.34 -5.38
N ASN A 86 9.96 -2.75 -5.03
CA ASN A 86 10.23 -4.13 -4.63
C ASN A 86 9.77 -4.43 -3.20
N ALA A 87 8.52 -4.88 -3.06
CA ALA A 87 7.97 -5.27 -1.76
C ALA A 87 8.60 -6.54 -1.16
N LEU A 88 9.30 -7.37 -1.96
CA LEU A 88 10.00 -8.58 -1.48
C LEU A 88 11.35 -8.25 -0.83
N ASN A 89 12.02 -7.21 -1.31
CA ASN A 89 13.24 -6.67 -0.74
C ASN A 89 13.08 -5.15 -0.56
N PRO A 90 12.35 -4.72 0.48
CA PRO A 90 11.92 -3.33 0.61
C PRO A 90 13.11 -2.40 0.83
N ALA A 91 13.20 -1.33 0.03
CA ALA A 91 14.19 -0.28 0.21
C ALA A 91 13.71 0.86 1.12
N LEU A 92 12.39 1.04 1.26
CA LEU A 92 11.79 2.02 2.16
C LEU A 92 11.48 1.35 3.51
N ILE A 93 12.30 1.64 4.50
CA ILE A 93 12.26 1.01 5.82
C ILE A 93 12.28 2.07 6.91
N TYR A 94 11.47 1.88 7.95
CA TYR A 94 11.57 2.58 9.22
C TYR A 94 11.73 1.56 10.35
N LYS A 95 12.82 1.64 11.12
CA LYS A 95 13.04 0.78 12.29
C LYS A 95 12.49 1.47 13.52
N HIS A 96 11.72 0.75 14.34
CA HIS A 96 11.27 1.28 15.61
C HIS A 96 12.49 1.51 16.54
N PRO A 97 12.61 2.66 17.21
CA PRO A 97 13.81 2.98 18.00
C PRO A 97 14.00 2.08 19.21
N GLU A 98 12.90 1.62 19.83
CA GLU A 98 12.93 0.90 21.11
C GLU A 98 12.62 -0.60 21.01
N TYR A 99 11.93 -1.02 19.94
CA TYR A 99 11.42 -2.38 19.83
C TYR A 99 11.97 -3.02 18.56
N ASN A 100 12.12 -4.34 18.56
CA ASN A 100 12.63 -5.09 17.40
C ASN A 100 11.57 -5.26 16.30
N PHE A 101 11.05 -4.13 15.82
CA PHE A 101 10.05 -4.02 14.78
C PHE A 101 10.52 -3.07 13.69
N MET A 102 10.11 -3.33 12.46
CA MET A 102 10.26 -2.38 11.36
C MET A 102 8.95 -2.23 10.60
N LEU A 103 8.73 -1.02 10.07
CA LEU A 103 7.72 -0.73 9.08
C LEU A 103 8.40 -0.68 7.71
N VAL A 104 7.81 -1.34 6.72
CA VAL A 104 8.29 -1.34 5.34
C VAL A 104 7.16 -1.07 4.37
N GLY A 105 7.50 -0.62 3.16
CA GLY A 105 6.52 -0.36 2.11
C GLY A 105 7.12 -0.52 0.72
N GLY A 106 6.27 -0.89 -0.23
CA GLY A 106 6.57 -0.81 -1.65
C GLY A 106 5.53 0.09 -2.32
N ILE A 107 5.99 1.16 -2.97
CA ILE A 107 5.10 2.11 -3.67
C ILE A 107 4.93 1.71 -5.13
N ASP A 108 3.82 2.08 -5.77
CA ASP A 108 3.60 1.75 -7.17
C ASP A 108 4.34 2.69 -8.12
N ASP A 109 4.24 4.00 -7.87
CA ASP A 109 4.97 5.03 -8.60
C ASP A 109 5.24 6.26 -7.71
N CYS A 110 5.97 7.25 -8.24
CA CYS A 110 6.30 8.48 -7.54
C CYS A 110 6.44 9.65 -8.52
N LEU A 111 5.88 10.79 -8.15
CA LEU A 111 6.13 12.08 -8.82
C LEU A 111 7.21 12.86 -8.09
N PHE A 112 7.82 13.79 -8.81
CA PHE A 112 8.75 14.76 -8.27
C PHE A 112 8.46 16.14 -8.88
N ASP A 113 8.35 17.16 -8.05
CA ASP A 113 8.02 18.53 -8.48
C ASP A 113 9.21 19.50 -8.46
N GLY A 114 10.42 18.99 -8.23
CA GLY A 114 11.64 19.79 -8.06
C GLY A 114 12.14 19.84 -6.62
N GLU A 115 11.27 19.59 -5.64
CA GLU A 115 11.65 19.55 -4.23
C GLU A 115 11.05 18.33 -3.49
N TYR A 116 9.81 17.95 -3.82
CA TYR A 116 9.02 16.99 -3.07
C TYR A 116 8.71 15.74 -3.88
N TYR A 117 8.74 14.60 -3.19
CA TYR A 117 8.33 13.30 -3.67
C TYR A 117 6.87 13.04 -3.31
N ILE A 118 6.09 12.60 -4.29
CA ILE A 118 4.64 12.40 -4.13
C ILE A 118 4.29 10.99 -4.60
N PRO A 119 3.98 10.05 -3.70
CA PRO A 119 3.67 8.69 -4.07
C PRO A 119 2.36 8.59 -4.87
N ILE A 120 2.35 7.67 -5.83
CA ILE A 120 1.16 7.24 -6.57
C ILE A 120 0.90 5.77 -6.22
N ASP A 121 -0.36 5.43 -6.04
CA ASP A 121 -0.81 4.06 -5.85
C ASP A 121 -1.96 3.73 -6.84
N PHE A 122 -1.86 2.58 -7.50
CA PHE A 122 -2.77 2.15 -8.55
C PHE A 122 -3.88 1.27 -7.98
N LYS A 123 -5.13 1.57 -8.34
CA LYS A 123 -6.29 0.78 -7.91
C LYS A 123 -7.13 0.33 -9.08
N THR A 124 -7.20 -0.99 -9.27
CA THR A 124 -8.14 -1.60 -10.22
C THR A 124 -9.40 -2.00 -9.48
N THR A 125 -10.56 -1.58 -9.96
CA THR A 125 -11.84 -1.88 -9.30
C THR A 125 -12.92 -2.27 -10.29
N GLY A 126 -13.75 -3.24 -9.91
CA GLY A 126 -14.99 -3.59 -10.62
C GLY A 126 -16.24 -2.94 -10.00
N SER A 127 -16.08 -2.11 -8.96
CA SER A 127 -17.22 -1.50 -8.26
C SER A 127 -17.93 -0.47 -9.14
N ASN A 128 -19.26 -0.48 -9.10
CA ASN A 128 -20.08 0.54 -9.75
C ASN A 128 -19.99 1.91 -9.05
N ASN A 129 -19.56 1.95 -7.78
CA ASN A 129 -19.56 3.14 -6.93
C ASN A 129 -18.21 3.86 -6.92
N PHE A 130 -17.81 4.36 -8.09
CA PHE A 130 -16.54 5.07 -8.32
C PHE A 130 -16.34 6.34 -7.46
N HIS A 131 -17.42 6.87 -6.88
CA HIS A 131 -17.44 8.16 -6.18
C HIS A 131 -17.66 8.07 -4.66
N PHE A 132 -17.88 6.88 -4.08
CA PHE A 132 -18.29 6.76 -2.67
C PHE A 132 -17.14 6.30 -1.77
N ASN A 133 -16.43 7.24 -1.11
CA ASN A 133 -15.54 7.09 0.06
C ASN A 133 -14.56 5.90 0.09
N SER A 134 -14.38 5.17 -1.00
CA SER A 134 -13.55 3.96 -1.08
C SER A 134 -12.06 4.27 -0.89
N GLU A 135 -11.66 5.53 -1.12
CA GLU A 135 -10.34 6.06 -0.85
C GLU A 135 -9.95 5.94 0.63
N ARG A 136 -10.92 5.94 1.56
CA ARG A 136 -10.66 5.78 2.99
C ARG A 136 -10.04 4.41 3.32
N TYR A 137 -10.35 3.38 2.55
CA TYR A 137 -9.76 2.04 2.72
C TYR A 137 -8.27 2.00 2.35
N TYR A 138 -7.78 3.00 1.62
CA TYR A 138 -6.38 3.11 1.19
C TYR A 138 -5.63 4.20 1.93
N GLN A 139 -6.29 4.98 2.79
CA GLN A 139 -5.69 6.12 3.48
C GLN A 139 -4.45 5.73 4.28
N HIS A 140 -4.51 4.65 5.07
CA HIS A 140 -3.38 4.23 5.89
C HIS A 140 -2.20 3.76 5.05
N GLN A 141 -2.45 3.15 3.88
CA GLN A 141 -1.39 2.75 2.95
C GLN A 141 -0.63 3.99 2.45
N LEU A 142 -1.35 5.03 2.04
CA LEU A 142 -0.74 6.29 1.59
C LEU A 142 -0.03 7.03 2.71
N ASP A 143 -0.61 7.05 3.92
CA ASP A 143 0.04 7.60 5.12
C ASP A 143 1.38 6.90 5.37
N ILE A 144 1.41 5.57 5.31
CA ILE A 144 2.63 4.77 5.50
C ILE A 144 3.66 5.07 4.42
N TYR A 145 3.28 5.13 3.15
CA TYR A 145 4.23 5.41 2.05
C TYR A 145 4.87 6.77 2.17
N ASN A 146 4.06 7.79 2.48
CA ASN A 146 4.56 9.14 2.69
C ASN A 146 5.51 9.20 3.90
N PHE A 147 5.11 8.63 5.03
CA PHE A 147 5.94 8.53 6.24
C PHE A 147 7.27 7.81 5.98
N LEU A 148 7.25 6.72 5.20
CA LEU A 148 8.45 5.96 4.87
C LEU A 148 9.39 6.75 3.95
N LEU A 149 8.86 7.50 2.97
CA LEU A 149 9.67 8.40 2.14
C LEU A 149 10.39 9.44 3.01
N GLU A 150 9.67 10.11 3.91
CA GLU A 150 10.26 11.11 4.82
C GLU A 150 11.31 10.49 5.75
N SER A 151 11.01 9.33 6.33
CA SER A 151 11.93 8.60 7.22
C SER A 151 13.21 8.14 6.51
N ASN A 152 13.20 8.07 5.18
CA ASN A 152 14.34 7.72 4.35
C ASN A 152 15.00 8.94 3.68
N GLY A 153 14.66 10.16 4.12
CA GLY A 153 15.31 11.40 3.69
C GLY A 153 14.70 12.06 2.44
N TYR A 154 13.57 11.57 1.95
CA TYR A 154 12.87 12.15 0.80
C TYR A 154 11.78 13.11 1.29
N LYS A 155 11.91 14.40 1.01
CA LYS A 155 10.90 15.42 1.37
C LYS A 155 9.58 15.10 0.69
N THR A 156 8.45 15.23 1.39
CA THR A 156 7.13 15.05 0.79
C THR A 156 6.23 16.26 1.03
N LYS A 157 5.14 16.36 0.25
CA LYS A 157 4.10 17.39 0.41
C LYS A 157 2.95 16.97 1.33
N LYS A 158 3.09 15.87 2.07
CA LYS A 158 1.99 15.25 2.81
C LYS A 158 0.73 15.01 1.95
N ILE A 159 0.97 14.62 0.71
CA ILE A 159 -0.06 14.22 -0.25
C ILE A 159 0.37 12.95 -0.97
N ALA A 160 -0.61 12.26 -1.53
CA ALA A 160 -0.43 11.13 -2.44
C ALA A 160 -1.56 11.12 -3.48
N TYR A 161 -1.36 10.39 -4.58
CA TYR A 161 -2.40 10.19 -5.59
C TYR A 161 -2.85 8.74 -5.66
N LEU A 162 -4.16 8.53 -5.64
CA LEU A 162 -4.76 7.26 -6.07
C LEU A 162 -5.20 7.40 -7.51
N VAL A 163 -4.75 6.49 -8.37
CA VAL A 163 -5.20 6.40 -9.75
C VAL A 163 -6.04 5.14 -9.91
N TYR A 164 -7.34 5.35 -10.08
CA TYR A 164 -8.32 4.30 -10.27
C TYR A 164 -8.46 3.95 -11.74
N TYR A 165 -8.38 2.66 -12.04
CA TYR A 165 -8.68 2.07 -13.34
C TYR A 165 -9.90 1.16 -13.20
N LYS A 166 -11.02 1.54 -13.81
CA LYS A 166 -12.24 0.73 -13.85
C LYS A 166 -12.51 0.29 -15.29
N PRO A 167 -12.54 -1.02 -15.60
CA PRO A 167 -13.01 -1.50 -16.90
C PRO A 167 -14.44 -0.99 -17.16
N GLU A 168 -14.64 -0.37 -18.32
CA GLU A 168 -15.94 0.19 -18.73
C GLU A 168 -16.60 -0.73 -19.77
N GLU A 169 -15.90 -0.98 -20.88
CA GLU A 169 -16.39 -1.85 -21.95
C GLU A 169 -15.25 -2.52 -22.72
N VAL A 170 -15.58 -3.57 -23.48
CA VAL A 170 -14.68 -4.15 -24.49
C VAL A 170 -15.07 -3.54 -25.83
N ILE A 171 -14.20 -2.74 -26.43
CA ILE A 171 -14.50 -2.04 -27.68
C ILE A 171 -14.47 -3.03 -28.86
N ALA A 172 -13.34 -3.69 -29.08
CA ALA A 172 -13.16 -4.72 -30.12
C ALA A 172 -11.88 -5.52 -29.87
N ASN A 173 -11.82 -6.77 -30.35
CA ASN A 173 -10.60 -7.61 -30.33
C ASN A 173 -9.91 -7.71 -28.95
N GLY A 174 -10.68 -7.68 -27.86
CA GLY A 174 -10.14 -7.73 -26.50
C GLY A 174 -9.53 -6.41 -25.99
N VAL A 175 -9.66 -5.30 -26.73
CA VAL A 175 -9.31 -3.96 -26.24
C VAL A 175 -10.35 -3.52 -25.23
N ILE A 176 -9.91 -3.31 -23.99
CA ILE A 176 -10.75 -2.87 -22.87
C ILE A 176 -10.59 -1.36 -22.71
N GLN A 177 -11.70 -0.63 -22.74
CA GLN A 177 -11.75 0.77 -22.32
C GLN A 177 -11.80 0.85 -20.80
N PHE A 178 -11.02 1.78 -20.24
CA PHE A 178 -11.03 2.07 -18.81
C PHE A 178 -11.53 3.47 -18.54
N GLN A 179 -12.42 3.59 -17.56
CA GLN A 179 -12.70 4.85 -16.89
C GLN A 179 -11.61 5.10 -15.84
N ILE A 180 -10.99 6.29 -15.90
CA ILE A 180 -9.86 6.66 -15.04
C ILE A 180 -10.22 7.84 -14.14
N ALA A 181 -9.96 7.70 -12.83
CA ALA A 181 -10.03 8.81 -11.88
C ALA A 181 -8.74 8.94 -11.10
N VAL A 182 -8.42 10.21 -10.84
CA VAL A 182 -7.31 10.59 -9.99
C VAL A 182 -7.89 11.23 -8.74
N LYS A 183 -7.45 10.76 -7.57
CA LYS A 183 -7.82 11.33 -6.28
C LYS A 183 -6.56 11.80 -5.56
N LYS A 184 -6.50 13.10 -5.27
CA LYS A 184 -5.49 13.68 -4.40
C LYS A 184 -5.89 13.43 -2.94
N MET A 185 -5.02 12.77 -2.20
CA MET A 185 -5.23 12.41 -0.80
C MET A 185 -4.23 13.15 0.07
N GLY A 186 -4.68 13.71 1.20
CA GLY A 186 -3.77 14.21 2.22
C GLY A 186 -3.25 13.06 3.08
N THR A 187 -1.96 13.07 3.41
CA THR A 187 -1.31 12.04 4.23
C THR A 187 -0.92 12.57 5.61
N SER A 188 -0.71 11.68 6.58
CA SER A 188 -0.28 12.04 7.94
C SER A 188 0.68 11.01 8.52
N ASP A 189 1.86 11.50 8.89
CA ASP A 189 2.89 10.71 9.57
C ASP A 189 2.40 10.24 10.94
N GLU A 190 1.61 11.07 11.61
CA GLU A 190 1.03 10.75 12.91
C GLU A 190 0.07 9.56 12.80
N ARG A 191 -0.77 9.51 11.76
CA ARG A 191 -1.65 8.34 11.50
C ARG A 191 -0.84 7.09 11.18
N ALA A 192 0.20 7.21 10.35
CA ALA A 192 1.08 6.09 10.02
C ALA A 192 1.79 5.52 11.27
N LYS A 193 2.41 6.39 12.06
CA LYS A 193 3.11 6.02 13.30
C LYS A 193 2.15 5.41 14.32
N LYS A 194 1.00 6.04 14.55
CA LYS A 194 -0.01 5.52 15.49
C LYS A 194 -0.45 4.11 15.11
N LEU A 195 -0.78 3.88 13.83
CA LEU A 195 -1.19 2.55 13.36
C LEU A 195 -0.07 1.51 13.53
N PHE A 196 1.18 1.90 13.24
CA PHE A 196 2.34 1.04 13.45
C PHE A 196 2.52 0.67 14.93
N GLU A 197 2.44 1.64 15.84
CA GLU A 197 2.53 1.44 17.29
C GLU A 197 1.38 0.57 17.84
N GLU A 198 0.15 0.78 17.36
CA GLU A 198 -1.01 -0.05 17.72
C GLU A 198 -0.81 -1.51 17.30
N GLY A 199 -0.25 -1.74 16.11
CA GLY A 199 0.17 -3.06 15.65
C GLY A 199 1.23 -3.68 16.55
N ILE A 200 2.27 -2.93 16.94
CA ILE A 200 3.33 -3.39 17.85
C ILE A 200 2.74 -3.79 19.21
N LYS A 201 1.94 -2.91 19.82
CA LYS A 201 1.30 -3.13 21.13
C LYS A 201 0.45 -4.41 21.12
N THR A 202 -0.27 -4.64 20.02
CA THR A 202 -1.07 -5.86 19.84
C THR A 202 -0.21 -7.11 19.85
N LEU A 203 0.97 -7.09 19.21
CA LEU A 203 1.88 -8.24 19.14
C LEU A 203 2.65 -8.49 20.44
N GLN A 204 2.95 -7.44 21.20
CA GLN A 204 3.57 -7.55 22.51
C GLN A 204 2.61 -8.01 23.60
N GLY A 205 1.30 -7.83 23.39
CA GLY A 205 0.25 -8.23 24.32
C GLY A 205 -0.19 -9.71 24.19
N PRO A 206 -1.15 -10.14 25.04
CA PRO A 206 -1.80 -11.44 24.89
C PRO A 206 -2.61 -11.50 23.58
N ALA A 207 -2.87 -12.71 23.11
CA ALA A 207 -3.67 -12.94 21.90
C ALA A 207 -5.04 -12.23 22.00
N PRO A 208 -5.41 -11.39 21.01
CA PRO A 208 -6.72 -10.73 21.00
C PRO A 208 -7.88 -11.74 20.96
N LYS A 209 -9.01 -11.37 21.57
CA LYS A 209 -10.23 -12.19 21.54
C LYS A 209 -10.83 -12.26 20.14
N SER A 210 -11.52 -13.35 19.83
CA SER A 210 -12.36 -13.44 18.63
C SER A 210 -13.57 -12.51 18.74
N HIS A 211 -14.07 -12.06 17.59
CA HIS A 211 -15.33 -11.32 17.46
C HIS A 211 -16.16 -11.87 16.30
N SER A 212 -17.47 -11.69 16.38
CA SER A 212 -18.47 -12.30 15.48
C SER A 212 -18.41 -11.77 14.05
N GLU A 213 -17.96 -10.54 13.84
CA GLU A 213 -17.87 -9.93 12.50
C GLU A 213 -16.73 -10.51 11.64
N CYS A 214 -15.76 -11.21 12.27
CA CYS A 214 -14.69 -11.85 11.53
C CYS A 214 -15.03 -13.31 11.23
N GLN A 215 -15.37 -13.59 9.97
CA GLN A 215 -15.58 -14.95 9.46
C GLN A 215 -14.35 -15.89 9.62
N TYR A 216 -13.17 -15.33 9.89
CA TYR A 216 -11.92 -16.08 10.05
C TYR A 216 -11.47 -16.21 11.51
N CYS A 217 -12.18 -15.63 12.47
CA CYS A 217 -11.78 -15.69 13.88
C CYS A 217 -11.93 -17.10 14.49
N SER A 218 -12.75 -17.95 13.88
CA SER A 218 -12.85 -19.39 14.16
C SER A 218 -11.67 -20.17 13.56
N TRP A 219 -11.02 -19.62 12.55
CA TRP A 219 -9.90 -20.26 11.85
C TRP A 219 -8.66 -20.29 12.75
N GLY A 220 -8.06 -21.47 12.90
CA GLY A 220 -6.87 -21.67 13.71
C GLY A 220 -7.11 -21.76 15.22
N ASN A 221 -8.36 -21.79 15.69
CA ASN A 221 -8.67 -22.00 17.12
C ASN A 221 -8.22 -23.36 17.66
N GLU A 222 -8.11 -24.38 16.80
CA GLU A 222 -7.66 -25.72 17.19
C GLU A 222 -6.13 -25.82 17.39
N ASN A 223 -5.39 -24.74 17.07
CA ASN A 223 -3.92 -24.69 17.11
C ASN A 223 -3.37 -23.66 18.13
N ILE A 224 -4.20 -23.16 19.05
CA ILE A 224 -3.83 -22.15 20.07
C ILE A 224 -3.70 -22.79 21.44
#